data_AF-A0A914USJ9-F1
#
_entry.id   AF-A0A914USJ9-F1
#
_cell.length_a   1.000
_cell.length_b   1.000
_cell.length_c   1.000
_cell.angle_alpha   90.00
_cell.angle_beta   90.00
_cell.angle_gamma   90.00
#
_symmetry.space_group_name_H-M   'P 1'
#
loop_
_entity.id
_entity.type
_entity.pdbx_description
1 polymer ?
#
loop_
_entity_poly.entity_id
_entity_poly.type
_entity_poly.pdbx_seq_one_letter_code
_entity_poly.pdbx_strand_id
1 'polypeptide(L)'
;MSDYTKRLNDWLETLAVLFQANTCQYSAATEAQINDNRQRRANELLNLNAKFLSGAVLHAAVLEEVVRALLDAHSAATTAERRAMIRDSGMCLFYHLVNAVTALELLFPATHTVFATCLHALGSAFVADVAAQQPPLVETVLRRQELADLLTPNFTPQCVTSPIFLQMYERISGSVRDGLAPQVGLALLSKIDMDKVERSFSASEVTALLPITFENVIASGSVRGAFFELCKTHFIRCLLHGFPANFCHGLRLALKGCESNSTPPDIFDDLITELGAMMIDYPASGAKYTVSAVTALEACVVISDTFRESRQELGERMVSSWRAYFKSICLLCEFLLFRAFQQTFDCQLPTAKLEDELNRAFDRVVMVFGPLVEPPGSILPPWAAVDSDSANIILDHFVSILYRLHSLYDTYLPPGAHNLEALMWSYYASRLSK
;
A
#
# COMPACT_ATOMS: atom_id res chain seq x y z
N MET A 1 82.54 -32.50 -68.58
CA MET A 1 83.17 -31.60 -67.58
C MET A 1 82.57 -30.20 -67.53
N SER A 2 81.89 -29.68 -68.58
CA SER A 2 81.33 -28.31 -68.59
C SER A 2 80.05 -28.08 -67.77
N ASP A 3 79.28 -29.14 -67.46
CA ASP A 3 77.94 -29.00 -66.86
C ASP A 3 77.96 -29.06 -65.32
N TYR A 4 78.99 -29.70 -64.75
CA TYR A 4 79.19 -29.79 -63.30
C TYR A 4 79.71 -28.48 -62.70
N THR A 5 80.59 -27.77 -63.40
CA THR A 5 81.11 -26.46 -62.97
C THR A 5 80.04 -25.37 -62.99
N LYS A 6 79.10 -25.43 -63.94
CA LYS A 6 77.98 -24.49 -63.98
C LYS A 6 77.00 -24.72 -62.82
N ARG A 7 76.64 -25.97 -62.55
CA ARG A 7 75.78 -26.32 -61.40
C ARG A 7 76.42 -26.00 -60.05
N LEU A 8 77.74 -26.13 -59.92
CA LEU A 8 78.45 -25.77 -58.70
C LEU A 8 78.43 -24.24 -58.47
N ASN A 9 78.61 -23.44 -59.52
CA ASN A 9 78.53 -21.99 -59.42
C ASN A 9 77.11 -21.50 -59.11
N ASP A 10 76.08 -22.08 -59.75
CA ASP A 10 74.69 -21.74 -59.44
C ASP A 10 74.34 -22.09 -57.98
N TRP A 11 74.88 -23.21 -57.45
CA TRP A 11 74.71 -23.58 -56.04
C TRP A 11 75.41 -22.63 -55.08
N LEU A 12 76.62 -22.16 -55.43
CA LEU A 12 77.38 -21.20 -54.64
C LEU A 12 76.74 -19.81 -54.63
N GLU A 13 76.18 -19.35 -55.75
CA GLU A 13 75.41 -18.10 -55.80
C GLU A 13 74.12 -18.20 -55.00
N THR A 14 73.42 -19.34 -55.07
CA THR A 14 72.20 -19.56 -54.27
C THR A 14 72.52 -19.59 -52.77
N LEU A 15 73.62 -20.22 -52.38
CA LEU A 15 74.11 -20.20 -50.99
C LEU A 15 74.54 -18.80 -50.55
N ALA A 16 75.15 -18.00 -51.41
CA ALA A 16 75.54 -16.62 -51.10
C ALA A 16 74.33 -15.71 -50.88
N VAL A 17 73.27 -15.86 -51.69
CA VAL A 17 72.01 -15.12 -51.52
C VAL A 17 71.28 -15.56 -50.25
N LEU A 18 71.26 -16.86 -49.93
CA LEU A 18 70.68 -17.38 -48.69
C LEU A 18 71.46 -16.93 -47.45
N PHE A 19 72.80 -16.80 -47.53
CA PHE A 19 73.60 -16.24 -46.45
C PHE A 19 73.33 -14.74 -46.25
N GLN A 20 73.22 -13.96 -47.33
CA GLN A 20 72.86 -12.54 -47.26
C GLN A 20 71.46 -12.30 -46.69
N ALA A 21 70.48 -13.14 -47.05
CA ALA A 21 69.12 -13.06 -46.52
C ALA A 21 69.04 -13.43 -45.03
N ASN A 22 69.85 -14.40 -44.56
CA ASN A 22 69.95 -14.75 -43.14
C ASN A 22 70.80 -13.77 -42.30
N THR A 23 71.54 -12.87 -42.95
CA THR A 23 72.24 -11.75 -42.30
C THR A 23 71.54 -10.41 -42.49
N CYS A 24 70.25 -10.38 -42.85
CA CYS A 24 69.41 -9.18 -42.70
C CYS A 24 69.19 -8.85 -41.21
N GLN A 25 70.29 -8.62 -40.49
CA GLN A 25 70.28 -7.85 -39.27
C GLN A 25 69.93 -6.43 -39.67
N TYR A 26 68.89 -5.89 -39.06
CA TYR A 26 68.58 -4.47 -39.14
C TYR A 26 69.87 -3.68 -38.86
N SER A 27 70.06 -2.52 -39.51
CA SER A 27 71.21 -1.67 -39.16
C SER A 27 71.20 -1.42 -37.65
N ALA A 28 72.37 -1.33 -37.00
CA ALA A 28 72.44 -1.14 -35.55
C ALA A 28 71.57 0.04 -35.06
N ALA A 29 71.42 1.09 -35.89
CA ALA A 29 70.52 2.21 -35.64
C ALA A 29 69.03 1.80 -35.70
N THR A 30 68.64 1.00 -36.68
CA THR A 30 67.27 0.48 -36.82
C THR A 30 66.93 -0.50 -35.70
N GLU A 31 67.86 -1.36 -35.29
CA GLU A 31 67.68 -2.30 -34.19
C GLU A 31 67.55 -1.58 -32.85
N ALA A 32 68.37 -0.54 -32.62
CA ALA A 32 68.24 0.35 -31.47
C ALA A 32 66.88 1.07 -31.45
N GLN A 33 66.40 1.55 -32.61
CA GLN A 33 65.11 2.22 -32.72
C GLN A 33 63.94 1.25 -32.53
N ILE A 34 64.06 -0.01 -32.97
CA ILE A 34 63.08 -1.07 -32.71
C ILE A 34 63.01 -1.39 -31.21
N ASN A 35 64.16 -1.52 -30.55
CA ASN A 35 64.20 -1.75 -29.10
C ASN A 35 63.64 -0.56 -28.32
N ASP A 36 63.98 0.68 -28.69
CA ASP A 36 63.43 1.88 -28.05
C ASP A 36 61.91 1.99 -28.24
N ASN A 37 61.40 1.67 -29.44
CA ASN A 37 59.95 1.60 -29.69
C ASN A 37 59.27 0.49 -28.89
N ARG A 38 59.89 -0.70 -28.77
CA ARG A 38 59.38 -1.79 -27.93
C ARG A 38 59.33 -1.39 -26.46
N GLN A 39 60.35 -0.67 -25.99
CA GLN A 39 60.46 -0.23 -24.61
C GLN A 39 59.48 0.91 -24.30
N ARG A 40 59.29 1.87 -25.22
CA ARG A 40 58.22 2.87 -25.14
C ARG A 40 56.84 2.23 -25.09
N ARG A 41 56.55 1.28 -25.98
CA ARG A 41 55.28 0.54 -25.98
C ARG A 41 55.07 -0.23 -24.67
N ALA A 42 56.11 -0.89 -24.16
CA ALA A 42 56.05 -1.60 -22.89
C ALA A 42 55.77 -0.65 -21.72
N ASN A 43 56.41 0.52 -21.70
CA ASN A 43 56.19 1.56 -20.69
C ASN A 43 54.78 2.17 -20.78
N GLU A 44 54.27 2.42 -21.99
CA GLU A 44 52.90 2.89 -22.20
C GLU A 44 51.87 1.84 -21.78
N LEU A 45 52.10 0.56 -22.10
CA LEU A 45 51.24 -0.54 -21.64
C LEU A 45 51.29 -0.71 -20.12
N LEU A 46 52.45 -0.57 -19.48
CA LEU A 46 52.57 -0.58 -18.02
C LEU A 46 51.86 0.60 -17.38
N ASN A 47 51.97 1.80 -17.96
CA ASN A 47 51.29 3.00 -17.48
C ASN A 47 49.77 2.90 -17.68
N LEU A 48 49.31 2.37 -18.81
CA LEU A 48 47.91 2.07 -19.06
C LEU A 48 47.40 0.99 -18.09
N ASN A 49 48.13 -0.12 -17.90
CA ASN A 49 47.75 -1.16 -16.94
C ASN A 49 47.72 -0.64 -15.51
N ALA A 50 48.67 0.21 -15.09
CA ALA A 50 48.64 0.84 -13.78
C ALA A 50 47.45 1.81 -13.61
N LYS A 51 46.97 2.41 -14.70
CA LYS A 51 45.76 3.24 -14.72
C LYS A 51 44.46 2.40 -14.78
N PHE A 52 44.46 1.25 -15.46
CA PHE A 52 43.31 0.36 -15.63
C PHE A 52 43.11 -0.58 -14.43
N LEU A 53 44.18 -1.12 -13.85
CA LEU A 53 44.19 -1.79 -12.54
C LEU A 53 44.21 -0.74 -11.42
N SER A 54 43.28 0.21 -11.50
CA SER A 54 43.08 1.16 -10.41
C SER A 54 42.79 0.40 -9.12
N GLY A 55 43.26 0.92 -7.98
CA GLY A 55 42.94 0.32 -6.67
C GLY A 55 41.43 0.08 -6.49
N ALA A 56 40.58 0.87 -7.15
CA ALA A 56 39.13 0.68 -7.14
C ALA A 56 38.68 -0.68 -7.69
N VAL A 57 39.29 -1.20 -8.77
CA VAL A 57 38.95 -2.52 -9.32
C VAL A 57 39.35 -3.63 -8.36
N LEU A 58 40.53 -3.50 -7.74
CA LEU A 58 40.98 -4.44 -6.70
C LEU A 58 40.05 -4.40 -5.48
N HIS A 59 39.72 -3.21 -4.98
CA HIS A 59 38.82 -3.04 -3.84
C HIS A 59 37.41 -3.58 -4.13
N ALA A 60 36.90 -3.39 -5.35
CA ALA A 60 35.64 -3.95 -5.79
C ALA A 60 35.66 -5.49 -5.78
N ALA A 61 36.68 -6.10 -6.39
CA ALA A 61 36.83 -7.55 -6.41
C ALA A 61 37.00 -8.14 -5.00
N VAL A 62 37.78 -7.48 -4.14
CA VAL A 62 37.94 -7.88 -2.74
C VAL A 62 36.62 -7.77 -1.99
N LEU A 63 35.82 -6.73 -2.22
CA LEU A 63 34.52 -6.57 -1.59
C LEU A 63 33.56 -7.70 -2.00
N GLU A 64 33.45 -8.00 -3.29
CA GLU A 64 32.63 -9.10 -3.78
C GLU A 64 33.06 -10.44 -3.18
N GLU A 65 34.37 -10.69 -3.11
CA GLU A 65 34.94 -11.91 -2.52
C GLU A 65 34.63 -12.02 -1.02
N VAL A 66 34.72 -10.92 -0.27
CA VAL A 66 34.36 -10.88 1.16
C VAL A 66 32.88 -11.18 1.35
N VAL A 67 32.00 -10.57 0.53
CA VAL A 67 30.56 -10.83 0.59
C VAL A 67 30.25 -12.28 0.27
N ARG A 68 30.83 -12.83 -0.80
CA ARG A 68 30.67 -14.22 -1.19
C ARG A 68 31.14 -15.20 -0.10
N ALA A 69 32.33 -14.98 0.45
CA ALA A 69 32.87 -15.81 1.53
C ALA A 69 31.98 -15.78 2.78
N LEU A 70 31.35 -14.63 3.08
CA LEU A 70 30.44 -14.50 4.20
C LEU A 70 29.13 -15.26 3.99
N LEU A 71 28.58 -15.24 2.77
CA LEU A 71 27.39 -16.01 2.39
C LEU A 71 27.66 -17.53 2.45
N ASP A 72 28.80 -17.96 1.90
CA ASP A 72 29.23 -19.35 1.95
C ASP A 72 29.38 -19.80 3.41
N ALA A 73 30.02 -18.98 4.25
CA ALA A 73 30.15 -19.25 5.68
C ALA A 73 28.80 -19.32 6.39
N HIS A 74 27.83 -18.46 6.03
CA HIS A 74 26.49 -18.49 6.59
C HIS A 74 25.77 -19.79 6.25
N SER A 75 25.85 -20.24 4.99
CA SER A 75 25.25 -21.49 4.54
C SER A 75 25.88 -22.74 5.18
N ALA A 76 27.20 -22.71 5.43
CA ALA A 76 27.96 -23.81 6.01
C ALA A 76 27.92 -23.85 7.55
N ALA A 77 27.36 -22.82 8.22
CA ALA A 77 27.40 -22.71 9.67
C ALA A 77 26.46 -23.71 10.35
N THR A 78 27.04 -24.67 11.06
CA THR A 78 26.31 -25.77 11.72
C THR A 78 25.80 -25.42 13.12
N THR A 79 26.49 -24.55 13.86
CA THR A 79 26.10 -24.15 15.22
C THR A 79 25.30 -22.84 15.24
N ALA A 80 24.39 -22.71 16.22
CA ALA A 80 23.56 -21.52 16.37
C ALA A 80 24.39 -20.26 16.68
N GLU A 81 25.40 -20.39 17.55
CA GLU A 81 26.31 -19.29 17.91
C GLU A 81 27.10 -18.79 16.69
N ARG A 82 27.67 -19.70 15.90
CA ARG A 82 28.41 -19.32 14.68
C ARG A 82 27.50 -18.66 13.65
N ARG A 83 26.28 -19.18 13.47
CA ARG A 83 25.27 -18.53 12.60
C ARG A 83 24.94 -17.11 13.08
N ALA A 84 24.77 -16.91 14.38
CA ALA A 84 24.51 -15.58 14.94
C ALA A 84 25.68 -14.61 14.69
N MET A 85 26.93 -15.03 14.98
CA MET A 85 28.12 -14.21 14.72
C MET A 85 28.28 -13.82 13.24
N ILE A 86 28.04 -14.76 12.33
CA ILE A 86 28.13 -14.51 10.89
C ILE A 86 27.02 -13.55 10.45
N ARG A 87 25.79 -13.75 10.94
CA ARG A 87 24.67 -12.85 10.66
C ARG A 87 24.98 -11.43 11.14
N ASP A 88 25.50 -11.28 12.36
CA ASP A 88 25.87 -9.98 12.92
C ASP A 88 26.97 -9.32 12.09
N SER A 89 27.95 -10.09 11.63
CA SER A 89 28.99 -9.60 10.70
C SER A 89 28.39 -9.15 9.36
N GLY A 90 27.43 -9.89 8.82
CA GLY A 90 26.72 -9.55 7.57
C GLY A 90 25.90 -8.27 7.69
N MET A 91 25.16 -8.11 8.79
CA MET A 91 24.41 -6.88 9.09
C MET A 91 25.36 -5.68 9.26
N CYS A 92 26.45 -5.84 10.01
CA CYS A 92 27.46 -4.79 10.18
C CYS A 92 28.07 -4.36 8.84
N LEU A 93 28.46 -5.33 7.99
CA LEU A 93 29.01 -5.05 6.67
C LEU A 93 28.00 -4.34 5.77
N PHE A 94 26.72 -4.77 5.78
CA PHE A 94 25.66 -4.12 5.04
C PHE A 94 25.55 -2.63 5.39
N TYR A 95 25.37 -2.28 6.66
CA TYR A 95 25.24 -0.87 7.05
C TYR A 95 26.55 -0.08 6.91
N HIS A 96 27.72 -0.73 7.03
CA HIS A 96 28.99 -0.09 6.69
C HIS A 96 29.05 0.32 5.22
N LEU A 97 28.68 -0.59 4.31
CA LEU A 97 28.64 -0.27 2.88
C LEU A 97 27.64 0.83 2.58
N VAL A 98 26.43 0.76 3.16
CA VAL A 98 25.44 1.83 3.01
C VAL A 98 26.03 3.17 3.42
N ASN A 99 26.70 3.25 4.56
CA ASN A 99 27.31 4.50 5.05
C ASN A 99 28.55 4.93 4.25
N ALA A 100 29.29 4.00 3.65
CA ALA A 100 30.51 4.29 2.89
C ALA A 100 30.23 4.76 1.46
N VAL A 101 29.16 4.26 0.82
CA VAL A 101 28.78 4.66 -0.54
C VAL A 101 28.19 6.07 -0.51
N THR A 102 28.72 6.99 -1.32
CA THR A 102 28.14 8.31 -1.54
C THR A 102 27.52 8.39 -2.94
N ALA A 103 26.79 9.48 -3.21
CA ALA A 103 26.22 9.72 -4.54
C ALA A 103 27.29 9.76 -5.65
N LEU A 104 28.55 10.10 -5.32
CA LEU A 104 29.65 10.17 -6.29
C LEU A 104 30.02 8.79 -6.83
N GLU A 105 30.10 7.78 -5.96
CA GLU A 105 30.43 6.41 -6.37
C GLU A 105 29.33 5.80 -7.26
N LEU A 106 28.07 6.22 -7.08
CA LEU A 106 26.93 5.78 -7.88
C LEU A 106 26.92 6.34 -9.31
N LEU A 107 27.69 7.40 -9.59
CA LEU A 107 27.81 7.96 -10.95
C LEU A 107 28.64 7.06 -11.88
N PHE A 108 29.48 6.18 -11.33
CA PHE A 108 30.34 5.30 -12.11
C PHE A 108 29.69 3.92 -12.29
N PRO A 109 29.34 3.50 -13.52
CA PRO A 109 28.56 2.28 -13.74
C PRO A 109 29.20 1.00 -13.14
N ALA A 110 30.52 0.86 -13.23
CA ALA A 110 31.22 -0.30 -12.70
C ALA A 110 31.12 -0.36 -11.16
N THR A 111 31.42 0.74 -10.49
CA THR A 111 31.35 0.86 -9.03
C THR A 111 29.91 0.72 -8.52
N HIS A 112 28.96 1.35 -9.20
CA HIS A 112 27.52 1.20 -8.92
C HIS A 112 27.09 -0.27 -8.99
N THR A 113 27.50 -1.00 -10.04
CA THR A 113 27.13 -2.42 -10.22
C THR A 113 27.67 -3.28 -9.10
N VAL A 114 28.93 -3.07 -8.69
CA VAL A 114 29.56 -3.80 -7.58
C VAL A 114 28.81 -3.55 -6.28
N PHE A 115 28.55 -2.28 -5.94
CA PHE A 115 27.82 -1.93 -4.72
C PHE A 115 26.39 -2.45 -4.73
N ALA A 116 25.67 -2.31 -5.85
CA ALA A 116 24.32 -2.83 -6.00
C ALA A 116 24.29 -4.35 -5.78
N THR A 117 25.23 -5.08 -6.37
CA THR A 117 25.35 -6.55 -6.23
C THR A 117 25.65 -6.94 -4.78
N CYS A 118 26.62 -6.26 -4.15
CA CYS A 118 26.99 -6.53 -2.76
C CYS A 118 25.87 -6.21 -1.77
N LEU A 119 25.23 -5.03 -1.91
CA LEU A 119 24.12 -4.61 -1.06
C LEU A 119 22.90 -5.51 -1.24
N HIS A 120 22.60 -5.93 -2.47
CA HIS A 120 21.52 -6.88 -2.73
C HIS A 120 21.79 -8.23 -2.06
N ALA A 121 23.00 -8.78 -2.22
CA ALA A 121 23.36 -10.08 -1.66
C ALA A 121 23.37 -10.06 -0.12
N LEU A 122 23.95 -9.03 0.49
CA LEU A 122 23.95 -8.85 1.94
C LEU A 122 22.55 -8.57 2.49
N GLY A 123 21.80 -7.68 1.84
CA GLY A 123 20.45 -7.30 2.25
C GLY A 123 19.50 -8.48 2.22
N SER A 124 19.50 -9.24 1.12
CA SER A 124 18.65 -10.43 1.00
C SER A 124 19.01 -11.53 2.00
N ALA A 125 20.28 -11.68 2.36
CA ALA A 125 20.72 -12.76 3.24
C ALA A 125 20.61 -12.43 4.74
N PHE A 126 20.78 -11.16 5.11
CA PHE A 126 20.97 -10.77 6.51
C PHE A 126 20.01 -9.67 7.02
N VAL A 127 19.27 -8.99 6.14
CA VAL A 127 18.38 -7.87 6.50
C VAL A 127 16.91 -8.18 6.20
N ALA A 128 16.64 -8.65 4.98
CA ALA A 128 15.31 -9.07 4.57
C ALA A 128 14.80 -10.21 5.47
N ASP A 129 13.51 -10.17 5.80
CA ASP A 129 12.81 -11.08 6.69
C ASP A 129 13.40 -11.18 8.12
N VAL A 130 14.30 -10.28 8.50
CA VAL A 130 14.83 -10.16 9.88
C VAL A 130 14.11 -9.03 10.62
N ALA A 131 13.19 -9.40 11.52
CA ALA A 131 12.32 -8.45 12.23
C ALA A 131 13.08 -7.31 12.93
N ALA A 132 14.20 -7.61 13.60
CA ALA A 132 15.02 -6.63 14.30
C ALA A 132 15.69 -5.60 13.38
N GLN A 133 15.79 -5.90 12.08
CA GLN A 133 16.44 -5.03 11.09
C GLN A 133 15.48 -4.14 10.33
N GLN A 134 14.17 -4.40 10.38
CA GLN A 134 13.20 -3.59 9.63
C GLN A 134 13.14 -2.13 10.10
N PRO A 135 13.10 -1.80 11.42
CA PRO A 135 13.08 -0.41 11.85
C PRO A 135 14.37 0.36 11.51
N PRO A 136 15.59 -0.17 11.78
CA PRO A 136 16.83 0.48 11.35
C PRO A 136 16.93 0.65 9.83
N LEU A 137 16.41 -0.31 9.06
CA LEU A 137 16.35 -0.21 7.60
C LEU A 137 15.47 0.97 7.17
N VAL A 138 14.25 1.10 7.71
CA VAL A 138 13.34 2.23 7.40
C VAL A 138 14.03 3.58 7.64
N GLU A 139 14.64 3.79 8.81
CA GLU A 139 15.36 5.04 9.08
C GLU A 139 16.52 5.27 8.12
N THR A 140 17.25 4.20 7.77
CA THR A 140 18.37 4.28 6.85
C THR A 140 17.91 4.66 5.44
N VAL A 141 16.83 4.07 4.96
CA VAL A 141 16.25 4.33 3.63
C VAL A 141 15.71 5.76 3.53
N LEU A 142 14.97 6.22 4.54
CA LEU A 142 14.45 7.59 4.57
C LEU A 142 15.56 8.65 4.64
N ARG A 143 16.68 8.34 5.31
CA ARG A 143 17.85 9.22 5.40
C ARG A 143 18.74 9.19 4.17
N ARG A 144 18.92 8.03 3.55
CA ARG A 144 19.83 7.79 2.41
C ARG A 144 19.03 7.61 1.13
N GLN A 145 18.30 8.66 0.75
CA GLN A 145 17.36 8.65 -0.38
C GLN A 145 18.04 8.31 -1.71
N GLU A 146 19.32 8.65 -1.88
CA GLU A 146 20.13 8.32 -3.04
C GLU A 146 20.42 6.81 -3.19
N LEU A 147 20.23 6.02 -2.13
CA LEU A 147 20.35 4.56 -2.13
C LEU A 147 18.99 3.85 -2.07
N ALA A 148 17.87 4.58 -2.12
CA ALA A 148 16.54 4.02 -1.89
C ALA A 148 16.23 2.83 -2.80
N ASP A 149 16.62 2.88 -4.07
CA ASP A 149 16.37 1.80 -5.04
C ASP A 149 17.12 0.50 -4.69
N LEU A 150 18.28 0.60 -4.02
CA LEU A 150 19.09 -0.54 -3.60
C LEU A 150 18.64 -1.11 -2.24
N LEU A 151 18.02 -0.28 -1.40
CA LEU A 151 17.68 -0.64 -0.02
C LEU A 151 16.23 -1.08 0.15
N THR A 152 15.29 -0.41 -0.55
CA THR A 152 13.85 -0.73 -0.55
C THR A 152 13.52 -2.20 -0.82
N PRO A 153 14.25 -2.94 -1.69
CA PRO A 153 14.00 -4.37 -1.90
C PRO A 153 14.13 -5.24 -0.64
N ASN A 154 14.87 -4.79 0.38
CA ASN A 154 15.07 -5.53 1.64
C ASN A 154 14.00 -5.21 2.69
N PHE A 155 13.05 -4.33 2.38
CA PHE A 155 11.94 -3.98 3.26
C PHE A 155 10.86 -5.06 3.20
N THR A 156 10.75 -5.81 4.29
CA THR A 156 9.83 -6.93 4.51
C THR A 156 9.05 -6.67 5.80
N PRO A 157 8.14 -5.68 5.82
CA PRO A 157 7.50 -5.22 7.05
C PRO A 157 6.64 -6.29 7.74
N GLN A 158 6.19 -7.31 7.03
CA GLN A 158 5.34 -8.38 7.55
C GLN A 158 6.02 -9.32 8.56
N CYS A 159 7.36 -9.29 8.68
CA CYS A 159 8.09 -10.16 9.61
C CYS A 159 8.15 -9.61 11.05
N VAL A 160 7.71 -8.37 11.26
CA VAL A 160 7.71 -7.71 12.58
C VAL A 160 6.40 -7.94 13.34
N THR A 161 6.40 -7.62 14.63
CA THR A 161 5.19 -7.60 15.44
C THR A 161 4.32 -6.38 15.14
N SER A 162 3.00 -6.46 15.37
CA SER A 162 2.05 -5.36 15.11
C SER A 162 2.48 -4.00 15.72
N PRO A 163 2.96 -3.90 16.98
CA PRO A 163 3.42 -2.62 17.53
C PRO A 163 4.59 -1.98 16.77
N ILE A 164 5.53 -2.80 16.30
CA ILE A 164 6.68 -2.32 15.52
C ILE A 164 6.22 -1.93 14.11
N PHE A 165 5.28 -2.70 13.53
CA PHE A 165 4.70 -2.39 12.23
C PHE A 165 4.00 -1.03 12.25
N LEU A 166 3.19 -0.76 13.27
CA LEU A 166 2.50 0.52 13.48
C LEU A 166 3.48 1.69 13.51
N GLN A 167 4.56 1.58 14.30
CA GLN A 167 5.59 2.61 14.39
C GLN A 167 6.28 2.85 13.05
N MET A 168 6.61 1.78 12.32
CA MET A 168 7.20 1.91 10.98
C MET A 168 6.22 2.56 10.00
N TYR A 169 4.95 2.13 10.00
CA TYR A 169 3.92 2.69 9.13
C TYR A 169 3.76 4.20 9.37
N GLU A 170 3.61 4.61 10.62
CA GLU A 170 3.48 6.02 11.02
C GLU A 170 4.71 6.83 10.62
N ARG A 171 5.91 6.29 10.85
CA ARG A 171 7.17 6.93 10.47
C ARG A 171 7.29 7.13 8.95
N ILE A 172 6.99 6.09 8.18
CA ILE A 172 7.05 6.14 6.71
C ILE A 172 5.98 7.11 6.19
N SER A 173 4.74 7.02 6.65
CA SER A 173 3.68 7.89 6.18
C SER A 173 3.92 9.36 6.57
N GLY A 174 4.43 9.60 7.79
CA GLY A 174 4.88 10.93 8.23
C GLY A 174 5.94 11.51 7.30
N SER A 175 6.91 10.71 6.85
CA SER A 175 7.95 11.20 5.92
C SER A 175 7.40 11.68 4.57
N VAL A 176 6.23 11.17 4.16
CA VAL A 176 5.52 11.62 2.96
C VAL A 176 4.71 12.87 3.26
N ARG A 177 3.94 12.87 4.35
CA ARG A 177 3.10 14.02 4.77
C ARG A 177 3.92 15.27 5.02
N ASP A 178 5.06 15.13 5.69
CA ASP A 178 5.93 16.23 6.09
C ASP A 178 6.85 16.70 4.96
N GLY A 179 6.82 16.04 3.80
CA GLY A 179 7.66 16.37 2.65
C GLY A 179 9.15 16.08 2.84
N LEU A 180 9.53 15.30 3.86
CA LEU A 180 10.93 14.98 4.17
C LEU A 180 11.56 14.00 3.16
N ALA A 181 10.81 12.95 2.80
CA ALA A 181 11.27 11.91 1.88
C ALA A 181 10.09 11.34 1.06
N PRO A 182 9.30 12.18 0.35
CA PRO A 182 7.99 11.79 -0.15
C PRO A 182 8.02 10.65 -1.16
N GLN A 183 9.00 10.63 -2.08
CA GLN A 183 9.11 9.57 -3.09
C GLN A 183 9.53 8.23 -2.48
N VAL A 184 10.49 8.27 -1.56
CA VAL A 184 11.00 7.08 -0.88
C VAL A 184 9.97 6.52 0.09
N GLY A 185 9.30 7.38 0.86
CA GLY A 185 8.22 6.99 1.75
C GLY A 185 7.05 6.38 0.98
N LEU A 186 6.67 6.95 -0.17
CA LEU A 186 5.64 6.38 -1.04
C LEU A 186 6.06 5.01 -1.59
N ALA A 187 7.32 4.86 -2.02
CA ALA A 187 7.84 3.57 -2.49
C ALA A 187 7.78 2.50 -1.39
N LEU A 188 8.17 2.83 -0.16
CA LEU A 188 8.08 1.93 1.00
C LEU A 188 6.63 1.57 1.33
N LEU A 189 5.70 2.55 1.36
CA LEU A 189 4.29 2.26 1.59
C LEU A 189 3.72 1.34 0.50
N SER A 190 4.13 1.53 -0.76
CA SER A 190 3.66 0.69 -1.88
C SER A 190 4.13 -0.77 -1.79
N LYS A 191 5.17 -1.05 -0.99
CA LYS A 191 5.67 -2.40 -0.71
C LYS A 191 4.88 -3.10 0.40
N ILE A 192 4.05 -2.36 1.13
CA ILE A 192 3.18 -2.94 2.16
C ILE A 192 2.05 -3.70 1.45
N ASP A 193 2.19 -5.01 1.41
CA ASP A 193 1.16 -5.91 0.92
C ASP A 193 0.10 -6.10 2.03
N MET A 194 -1.01 -5.37 1.91
CA MET A 194 -2.10 -5.45 2.88
C MET A 194 -2.66 -6.87 2.99
N ASP A 195 -2.70 -7.66 1.92
CA ASP A 195 -3.21 -9.03 2.00
C ASP A 195 -2.27 -9.92 2.84
N LYS A 196 -0.96 -9.62 2.89
CA LYS A 196 -0.03 -10.28 3.84
C LYS A 196 -0.20 -9.77 5.25
N VAL A 197 -0.42 -8.46 5.44
CA VAL A 197 -0.71 -7.86 6.76
C VAL A 197 -1.95 -8.53 7.37
N GLU A 198 -3.01 -8.72 6.58
CA GLU A 198 -4.24 -9.40 6.98
C GLU A 198 -3.98 -10.86 7.43
N ARG A 199 -3.04 -11.55 6.78
CA ARG A 199 -2.66 -12.93 7.16
C ARG A 199 -1.75 -13.01 8.39
N SER A 200 -0.96 -11.97 8.64
CA SER A 200 0.01 -11.92 9.73
C SER A 200 -0.57 -11.40 11.04
N PHE A 201 -1.56 -10.52 11.00
CA PHE A 201 -2.10 -9.84 12.18
C PHE A 201 -3.58 -10.15 12.44
N SER A 202 -3.94 -10.25 13.71
CA SER A 202 -5.34 -10.38 14.14
C SER A 202 -6.16 -9.13 13.80
N ALA A 203 -7.49 -9.25 13.79
CA ALA A 203 -8.39 -8.13 13.55
C ALA A 203 -8.13 -6.96 14.51
N SER A 204 -7.96 -7.26 15.81
CA SER A 204 -7.67 -6.27 16.86
C SER A 204 -6.35 -5.53 16.67
N GLU A 205 -5.33 -6.22 16.15
CA GLU A 205 -4.03 -5.61 15.87
C GLU A 205 -4.10 -4.65 14.68
N VAL A 206 -4.91 -4.96 13.67
CA VAL A 206 -5.15 -4.08 12.52
C VAL A 206 -6.08 -2.92 12.86
N THR A 207 -6.96 -3.05 13.86
CA THR A 207 -7.79 -1.93 14.34
C THR A 207 -6.92 -0.71 14.70
N ALA A 208 -5.73 -0.94 15.27
CA ALA A 208 -4.80 0.12 15.64
C ALA A 208 -4.21 0.88 14.43
N LEU A 209 -4.25 0.31 13.21
CA LEU A 209 -3.83 0.99 11.98
C LEU A 209 -4.91 1.94 11.44
N LEU A 210 -6.17 1.78 11.84
CA LEU A 210 -7.29 2.56 11.28
C LEU A 210 -7.12 4.08 11.49
N PRO A 211 -6.79 4.59 12.68
CA PRO A 211 -6.58 6.03 12.87
C PRO A 211 -5.45 6.58 12.00
N ILE A 212 -4.33 5.85 11.92
CA ILE A 212 -3.13 6.29 11.17
C ILE A 212 -3.39 6.27 9.67
N THR A 213 -3.99 5.20 9.15
CA THR A 213 -4.35 5.10 7.73
C THR A 213 -5.38 6.16 7.33
N PHE A 214 -6.38 6.40 8.17
CA PHE A 214 -7.37 7.45 7.93
C PHE A 214 -6.77 8.86 7.99
N GLU A 215 -5.91 9.14 8.96
CA GLU A 215 -5.19 10.43 9.06
C GLU A 215 -4.38 10.71 7.79
N ASN A 216 -3.74 9.68 7.21
CA ASN A 216 -3.02 9.83 5.95
C ASN A 216 -3.92 10.13 4.75
N VAL A 217 -5.12 9.54 4.73
CA VAL A 217 -6.11 9.83 3.68
C VAL A 217 -6.55 11.29 3.74
N ILE A 218 -6.91 11.78 4.94
CA ILE A 218 -7.36 13.18 5.11
C ILE A 218 -6.21 14.19 4.89
N ALA A 219 -4.98 13.83 5.28
CA ALA A 219 -3.81 14.71 5.15
C ALA A 219 -3.40 14.95 3.68
N SER A 220 -3.81 14.08 2.76
CA SER A 220 -3.54 14.23 1.33
C SER A 220 -4.27 15.43 0.70
N GLY A 221 -5.24 16.03 1.41
CA GLY A 221 -5.94 17.24 0.99
C GLY A 221 -6.68 17.07 -0.34
N SER A 222 -6.77 18.15 -1.12
CA SER A 222 -7.48 18.18 -2.41
C SER A 222 -6.68 17.56 -3.57
N VAL A 223 -5.38 17.35 -3.42
CA VAL A 223 -4.51 16.82 -4.48
C VAL A 223 -4.53 15.30 -4.41
N ARG A 224 -5.43 14.70 -5.20
CA ARG A 224 -5.54 13.23 -5.36
C ARG A 224 -4.36 12.69 -6.15
N GLY A 225 -3.25 12.43 -5.45
CA GLY A 225 -2.04 11.82 -5.98
C GLY A 225 -1.91 10.35 -5.61
N ALA A 226 -0.77 9.75 -5.96
CA ALA A 226 -0.48 8.34 -5.66
C ALA A 226 -0.49 8.03 -4.15
N PHE A 227 -0.07 8.97 -3.30
CA PHE A 227 -0.14 8.81 -1.84
C PHE A 227 -1.58 8.69 -1.33
N PHE A 228 -2.49 9.52 -1.86
CA PHE A 228 -3.91 9.47 -1.53
C PHE A 228 -4.53 8.11 -1.86
N GLU A 229 -4.38 7.65 -3.11
CA GLU A 229 -4.97 6.38 -3.57
C GLU A 229 -4.43 5.18 -2.78
N LEU A 230 -3.13 5.21 -2.47
CA LEU A 230 -2.49 4.17 -1.66
C LEU A 230 -3.04 4.15 -0.23
N CYS A 231 -3.08 5.31 0.44
CA CYS A 231 -3.60 5.39 1.81
C CYS A 231 -5.09 5.07 1.87
N LYS A 232 -5.87 5.46 0.86
CA LYS A 232 -7.29 5.10 0.75
C LYS A 232 -7.45 3.58 0.66
N THR A 233 -6.67 2.94 -0.21
CA THR A 233 -6.64 1.48 -0.34
C THR A 233 -6.29 0.81 0.99
N HIS A 234 -5.25 1.29 1.68
CA HIS A 234 -4.86 0.77 3.00
C HIS A 234 -5.97 0.94 4.04
N PHE A 235 -6.63 2.11 4.09
CA PHE A 235 -7.72 2.37 5.02
C PHE A 235 -8.91 1.44 4.78
N ILE A 236 -9.37 1.30 3.52
CA ILE A 236 -10.48 0.40 3.16
C ILE A 236 -10.14 -1.06 3.50
N ARG A 237 -8.91 -1.51 3.20
CA ARG A 237 -8.42 -2.85 3.58
C ARG A 237 -8.42 -3.06 5.10
N CYS A 238 -7.89 -2.11 5.88
CA CYS A 238 -7.92 -2.18 7.35
C CYS A 238 -9.35 -2.24 7.90
N LEU A 239 -10.26 -1.44 7.32
CA LEU A 239 -11.65 -1.33 7.74
C LEU A 239 -12.41 -2.65 7.50
N LEU A 240 -12.12 -3.33 6.39
CA LEU A 240 -12.73 -4.60 6.02
C LEU A 240 -11.92 -5.82 6.49
N HIS A 241 -10.78 -5.63 7.16
CA HIS A 241 -10.00 -6.74 7.71
C HIS A 241 -10.74 -7.42 8.86
N GLY A 242 -10.76 -8.76 8.83
CA GLY A 242 -11.49 -9.54 9.82
C GLY A 242 -12.98 -9.19 9.87
N PHE A 243 -13.56 -8.73 8.74
CA PHE A 243 -14.96 -8.32 8.67
C PHE A 243 -15.87 -9.34 9.35
N PRO A 244 -16.73 -8.91 10.30
CA PRO A 244 -17.13 -7.53 10.57
C PRO A 244 -16.36 -6.79 11.68
N ALA A 245 -15.34 -7.39 12.30
CA ALA A 245 -14.77 -6.91 13.57
C ALA A 245 -14.29 -5.44 13.53
N ASN A 246 -13.66 -5.01 12.44
CA ASN A 246 -13.13 -3.66 12.29
C ASN A 246 -14.10 -2.67 11.63
N PHE A 247 -15.18 -3.17 11.04
CA PHE A 247 -16.06 -2.40 10.16
C PHE A 247 -16.66 -1.18 10.85
N CYS A 248 -17.31 -1.40 12.00
CA CYS A 248 -17.97 -0.33 12.75
C CYS A 248 -16.99 0.72 13.30
N HIS A 249 -15.74 0.32 13.63
CA HIS A 249 -14.71 1.26 14.08
C HIS A 249 -14.23 2.16 12.94
N GLY A 250 -13.91 1.57 11.78
CA GLY A 250 -13.52 2.33 10.60
C GLY A 250 -14.64 3.22 10.07
N LEU A 251 -15.88 2.72 10.05
CA LEU A 251 -17.06 3.50 9.67
C LEU A 251 -17.25 4.73 10.58
N ARG A 252 -17.09 4.57 11.90
CA ARG A 252 -17.17 5.68 12.85
C ARG A 252 -16.11 6.76 12.58
N LEU A 253 -14.88 6.37 12.24
CA LEU A 253 -13.81 7.32 11.88
C LEU A 253 -14.18 8.13 10.63
N ALA A 254 -14.64 7.45 9.57
CA ALA A 254 -15.05 8.09 8.33
C ALA A 254 -16.26 9.03 8.53
N LEU A 255 -17.26 8.63 9.32
CA LEU A 255 -18.42 9.47 9.60
C LEU A 255 -18.05 10.74 10.37
N LYS A 256 -17.18 10.64 11.39
CA LYS A 256 -16.71 11.81 12.15
C LYS A 256 -15.99 12.84 11.27
N GLY A 257 -15.25 12.40 10.26
CA GLY A 257 -14.59 13.32 9.33
C GLY A 257 -15.53 14.00 8.33
N CYS A 258 -16.81 13.63 8.25
CA CYS A 258 -17.79 14.26 7.35
C CYS A 258 -18.18 15.67 7.81
N GLU A 259 -18.26 15.90 9.12
CA GLU A 259 -18.64 17.20 9.70
C GLU A 259 -17.69 18.34 9.30
N SER A 260 -16.40 18.00 9.19
CA SER A 260 -15.33 18.93 8.80
C SER A 260 -15.02 18.90 7.30
N ASN A 261 -15.79 18.15 6.50
CA ASN A 261 -15.52 17.89 5.09
C ASN A 261 -14.09 17.34 4.83
N SER A 262 -13.54 16.63 5.81
CA SER A 262 -12.20 16.04 5.74
C SER A 262 -12.21 14.65 5.12
N THR A 263 -13.32 13.92 5.25
CA THR A 263 -13.47 12.58 4.65
C THR A 263 -13.66 12.71 3.15
N PRO A 264 -12.86 12.04 2.32
CA PRO A 264 -13.13 11.96 0.89
C PRO A 264 -14.44 11.19 0.62
N PRO A 265 -15.40 11.73 -0.16
CA PRO A 265 -16.67 11.05 -0.43
C PRO A 265 -16.51 9.66 -1.06
N ASP A 266 -15.46 9.46 -1.84
CA ASP A 266 -15.15 8.19 -2.52
C ASP A 266 -14.84 7.04 -1.55
N ILE A 267 -14.52 7.31 -0.27
CA ILE A 267 -14.45 6.26 0.75
C ILE A 267 -15.79 5.52 0.84
N PHE A 268 -16.91 6.23 0.84
CA PHE A 268 -18.21 5.59 0.95
C PHE A 268 -18.59 4.86 -0.34
N ASP A 269 -18.21 5.39 -1.50
CA ASP A 269 -18.42 4.73 -2.79
C ASP A 269 -17.62 3.41 -2.89
N ASP A 270 -16.37 3.40 -2.40
CA ASP A 270 -15.54 2.20 -2.31
C ASP A 270 -16.15 1.19 -1.33
N LEU A 271 -16.67 1.64 -0.17
CA LEU A 271 -17.37 0.77 0.78
C LEU A 271 -18.65 0.17 0.18
N ILE A 272 -19.46 0.97 -0.50
CA ILE A 272 -20.67 0.50 -1.20
C ILE A 272 -20.31 -0.57 -2.22
N THR A 273 -19.22 -0.38 -2.95
CA THR A 273 -18.73 -1.32 -3.96
C THR A 273 -18.27 -2.63 -3.32
N GLU A 274 -17.42 -2.57 -2.31
CA GLU A 274 -16.87 -3.76 -1.62
C GLU A 274 -17.97 -4.58 -0.90
N LEU A 275 -18.98 -3.90 -0.34
CA LEU A 275 -20.13 -4.56 0.31
C LEU A 275 -21.20 -5.03 -0.69
N GLY A 276 -21.10 -4.68 -1.97
CA GLY A 276 -22.10 -4.98 -2.99
C GLY A 276 -23.43 -4.24 -2.75
N ALA A 277 -23.40 -3.06 -2.15
CA ALA A 277 -24.57 -2.28 -1.75
C ALA A 277 -25.24 -1.49 -2.89
N MET A 278 -24.66 -1.52 -4.11
CA MET A 278 -25.26 -0.89 -5.30
C MET A 278 -26.61 -1.52 -5.71
N MET A 279 -26.83 -2.79 -5.37
CA MET A 279 -28.08 -3.52 -5.63
C MET A 279 -28.65 -3.99 -4.30
N ILE A 280 -29.60 -3.22 -3.74
CA ILE A 280 -30.18 -3.51 -2.43
C ILE A 280 -31.01 -4.81 -2.47
N ASP A 281 -31.84 -4.97 -3.50
CA ASP A 281 -32.83 -6.06 -3.58
C ASP A 281 -32.22 -7.42 -3.90
N TYR A 282 -31.11 -7.43 -4.63
CA TYR A 282 -30.48 -8.64 -5.11
C TYR A 282 -29.14 -8.81 -4.40
N PRO A 283 -28.83 -9.98 -3.81
CA PRO A 283 -27.46 -10.24 -3.39
C PRO A 283 -26.55 -10.13 -4.61
N ALA A 284 -25.61 -9.19 -4.60
CA ALA A 284 -24.66 -9.03 -5.69
C ALA A 284 -23.89 -10.36 -5.84
N SER A 285 -24.00 -11.02 -7.00
CA SER A 285 -23.26 -12.25 -7.26
C SER A 285 -21.76 -11.92 -7.25
N GLY A 286 -21.05 -12.33 -6.19
CA GLY A 286 -19.62 -12.06 -6.04
C GLY A 286 -19.25 -10.97 -5.03
N ALA A 287 -20.17 -10.51 -4.16
CA ALA A 287 -19.79 -9.67 -3.02
C ALA A 287 -18.72 -10.39 -2.16
N LYS A 288 -17.59 -9.72 -1.92
CA LYS A 288 -16.46 -10.26 -1.14
C LYS A 288 -16.83 -10.43 0.34
N TYR A 289 -17.72 -9.58 0.84
CA TYR A 289 -18.13 -9.53 2.23
C TYR A 289 -19.63 -9.82 2.37
N THR A 290 -19.99 -10.73 3.27
CA THR A 290 -21.40 -11.00 3.60
C THR A 290 -21.78 -10.22 4.84
N VAL A 291 -22.69 -9.27 4.70
CA VAL A 291 -23.21 -8.49 5.84
C VAL A 291 -24.30 -9.28 6.55
N SER A 292 -24.06 -9.65 7.80
CA SER A 292 -25.07 -10.29 8.65
C SER A 292 -26.06 -9.25 9.22
N ALA A 293 -27.25 -9.69 9.64
CA ALA A 293 -28.24 -8.82 10.27
C ALA A 293 -27.69 -8.14 11.53
N VAL A 294 -26.87 -8.85 12.32
CA VAL A 294 -26.22 -8.30 13.52
C VAL A 294 -25.27 -7.16 13.13
N THR A 295 -24.37 -7.42 12.18
CA THR A 295 -23.41 -6.42 11.69
C THR A 295 -24.11 -5.20 11.10
N ALA A 296 -25.17 -5.43 10.30
CA ALA A 296 -25.93 -4.36 9.69
C ALA A 296 -26.59 -3.46 10.74
N LEU A 297 -27.21 -4.06 11.75
CA LEU A 297 -27.83 -3.31 12.85
C LEU A 297 -26.81 -2.55 13.70
N GLU A 298 -25.65 -3.14 13.98
CA GLU A 298 -24.55 -2.46 14.68
C GLU A 298 -24.06 -1.23 13.89
N ALA A 299 -23.88 -1.37 12.58
CA ALA A 299 -23.48 -0.26 11.71
C ALA A 299 -24.57 0.83 11.64
N CYS A 300 -25.85 0.45 11.59
CA CYS A 300 -26.97 1.40 11.67
C CYS A 300 -26.98 2.18 12.99
N VAL A 301 -26.62 1.55 14.12
CA VAL A 301 -26.46 2.24 15.41
C VAL A 301 -25.31 3.25 15.34
N VAL A 302 -24.15 2.87 14.79
CA VAL A 302 -23.02 3.81 14.60
C VAL A 302 -23.44 5.03 13.78
N ILE A 303 -24.14 4.82 12.66
CA ILE A 303 -24.59 5.92 11.79
C ILE A 303 -25.63 6.80 12.51
N SER A 304 -26.62 6.19 13.17
CA SER A 304 -27.66 6.92 13.91
C SER A 304 -27.07 7.77 15.04
N ASP A 305 -26.14 7.22 15.82
CA ASP A 305 -25.47 7.94 16.89
C ASP A 305 -24.72 9.14 16.33
N THR A 306 -23.95 8.97 15.25
CA THR A 306 -23.23 10.08 14.62
C THR A 306 -24.18 11.12 14.04
N PHE A 307 -25.26 10.73 13.34
CA PHE A 307 -26.23 11.70 12.86
C PHE A 307 -26.89 12.49 13.99
N ARG A 308 -27.19 11.84 15.12
CA ARG A 308 -27.76 12.50 16.30
C ARG A 308 -26.78 13.49 16.91
N GLU A 309 -25.51 13.09 17.08
CA GLU A 309 -24.42 13.95 17.56
C GLU A 309 -24.26 15.17 16.64
N SER A 310 -24.08 14.95 15.34
CA SER A 310 -23.93 16.02 14.35
C SER A 310 -25.14 16.95 14.30
N ARG A 311 -26.37 16.40 14.42
CA ARG A 311 -27.59 17.20 14.43
C ARG A 311 -27.69 18.07 15.68
N GLN A 312 -27.27 17.56 16.83
CA GLN A 312 -27.23 18.33 18.08
C GLN A 312 -26.20 19.46 18.01
N GLU A 313 -25.04 19.22 17.40
CA GLU A 313 -23.97 20.21 17.31
C GLU A 313 -24.18 21.26 16.21
N LEU A 314 -24.69 20.84 15.04
CA LEU A 314 -24.79 21.69 13.84
C LEU A 314 -26.22 22.19 13.56
N GLY A 315 -27.25 21.56 14.13
CA GLY A 315 -28.66 21.91 13.87
C GLY A 315 -29.00 21.82 12.38
N GLU A 316 -29.59 22.90 11.83
CA GLU A 316 -29.93 23.01 10.40
C GLU A 316 -28.69 22.97 9.49
N ARG A 317 -27.51 23.37 9.99
CA ARG A 317 -26.27 23.35 9.20
C ARG A 317 -25.74 21.96 8.92
N MET A 318 -26.26 20.92 9.59
CA MET A 318 -25.85 19.54 9.35
C MET A 318 -25.99 19.19 7.87
N VAL A 319 -27.12 19.51 7.24
CA VAL A 319 -27.39 19.12 5.86
C VAL A 319 -26.39 19.75 4.91
N SER A 320 -26.20 21.07 5.01
CA SER A 320 -25.21 21.79 4.21
C SER A 320 -23.77 21.30 4.42
N SER A 321 -23.42 20.78 5.60
CA SER A 321 -22.07 20.26 5.91
C SER A 321 -21.88 18.84 5.36
N TRP A 322 -22.93 18.03 5.38
CA TRP A 322 -22.91 16.63 4.97
C TRP A 322 -23.32 16.39 3.50
N ARG A 323 -23.65 17.46 2.76
CA ARG A 323 -24.21 17.40 1.40
C ARG A 323 -23.46 16.48 0.43
N ALA A 324 -22.13 16.43 0.54
CA ALA A 324 -21.27 15.65 -0.35
C ALA A 324 -21.38 14.14 -0.11
N TYR A 325 -21.93 13.73 1.04
CA TYR A 325 -21.93 12.35 1.50
C TYR A 325 -23.31 11.70 1.51
N PHE A 326 -24.40 12.48 1.53
CA PHE A 326 -25.75 11.92 1.71
C PHE A 326 -26.12 10.87 0.67
N LYS A 327 -25.75 11.06 -0.60
CA LYS A 327 -26.01 10.06 -1.64
C LYS A 327 -25.48 8.67 -1.24
N SER A 328 -24.22 8.61 -0.84
CA SER A 328 -23.55 7.35 -0.52
C SER A 328 -23.95 6.83 0.86
N ILE A 329 -24.02 7.71 1.87
CA ILE A 329 -24.38 7.29 3.23
C ILE A 329 -25.84 6.84 3.31
N CYS A 330 -26.79 7.54 2.68
CA CYS A 330 -28.19 7.12 2.68
C CYS A 330 -28.41 5.81 1.93
N LEU A 331 -27.72 5.59 0.80
CA LEU A 331 -27.70 4.29 0.12
C LEU A 331 -27.16 3.18 1.02
N LEU A 332 -26.06 3.45 1.75
CA LEU A 332 -25.49 2.49 2.70
C LEU A 332 -26.46 2.19 3.86
N CYS A 333 -27.11 3.21 4.43
CA CYS A 333 -28.14 3.05 5.47
C CYS A 333 -29.29 2.15 4.99
N GLU A 334 -29.81 2.44 3.81
CA GLU A 334 -30.89 1.68 3.20
C GLU A 334 -30.49 0.21 2.97
N PHE A 335 -29.31 -0.01 2.40
CA PHE A 335 -28.76 -1.36 2.21
C PHE A 335 -28.64 -2.11 3.55
N LEU A 336 -28.04 -1.51 4.58
CA LEU A 336 -27.84 -2.16 5.87
C LEU A 336 -29.19 -2.50 6.52
N LEU A 337 -30.13 -1.54 6.57
CA LEU A 337 -31.46 -1.77 7.12
C LEU A 337 -32.19 -2.89 6.39
N PHE A 338 -32.27 -2.81 5.06
CA PHE A 338 -33.00 -3.82 4.29
C PHE A 338 -32.35 -5.20 4.40
N ARG A 339 -31.02 -5.30 4.38
CA ARG A 339 -30.31 -6.58 4.57
C ARG A 339 -30.61 -7.19 5.93
N ALA A 340 -30.64 -6.38 6.99
CA ALA A 340 -30.99 -6.87 8.32
C ALA A 340 -32.42 -7.45 8.32
N PHE A 341 -33.39 -6.70 7.80
CA PHE A 341 -34.79 -7.11 7.81
C PHE A 341 -35.03 -8.35 6.94
N GLN A 342 -34.46 -8.37 5.73
CA GLN A 342 -34.60 -9.48 4.79
C GLN A 342 -34.05 -10.80 5.37
N GLN A 343 -32.96 -10.75 6.14
CA GLN A 343 -32.37 -11.95 6.74
C GLN A 343 -33.14 -12.48 7.95
N THR A 344 -33.87 -11.61 8.66
CA THR A 344 -34.65 -12.00 9.84
C THR A 344 -36.11 -12.29 9.54
N PHE A 345 -36.62 -11.87 8.39
CA PHE A 345 -38.02 -12.00 8.01
C PHE A 345 -38.43 -13.46 7.76
N ASP A 346 -39.57 -13.85 8.34
CA ASP A 346 -40.21 -15.14 8.11
C ASP A 346 -41.71 -14.97 7.88
N CYS A 347 -42.16 -15.19 6.64
CA CYS A 347 -43.56 -15.04 6.25
C CYS A 347 -44.50 -16.10 6.86
N GLN A 348 -43.97 -17.14 7.50
CA GLN A 348 -44.77 -18.18 8.17
C GLN A 348 -45.10 -17.82 9.62
N LEU A 349 -44.62 -16.68 10.12
CA LEU A 349 -44.91 -16.22 11.48
C LEU A 349 -46.40 -15.85 11.63
N PRO A 350 -46.99 -16.06 12.83
CA PRO A 350 -48.32 -15.55 13.14
C PRO A 350 -48.40 -14.03 12.96
N THR A 351 -49.58 -13.52 12.58
CA THR A 351 -49.82 -12.09 12.32
C THR A 351 -49.28 -11.17 13.42
N ALA A 352 -49.54 -11.47 14.69
CA ALA A 352 -49.06 -10.66 15.81
C ALA A 352 -47.52 -10.55 15.86
N LYS A 353 -46.80 -11.62 15.49
CA LYS A 353 -45.32 -11.59 15.43
C LYS A 353 -44.81 -10.83 14.22
N LEU A 354 -45.49 -10.93 13.07
CA LEU A 354 -45.18 -10.12 11.90
C LEU A 354 -45.38 -8.63 12.17
N GLU A 355 -46.46 -8.26 12.87
CA GLU A 355 -46.71 -6.89 13.33
C GLU A 355 -45.60 -6.43 14.29
N ASP A 356 -45.20 -7.26 15.26
CA ASP A 356 -44.09 -6.94 16.19
C ASP A 356 -42.73 -6.79 15.47
N GLU A 357 -42.48 -7.58 14.42
CA GLU A 357 -41.28 -7.44 13.59
C GLU A 357 -41.31 -6.18 12.74
N LEU A 358 -42.45 -5.88 12.11
CA LEU A 358 -42.64 -4.65 11.33
C LEU A 358 -42.46 -3.41 12.21
N ASN A 359 -43.04 -3.39 13.41
CA ASN A 359 -42.83 -2.31 14.39
C ASN A 359 -41.35 -2.11 14.69
N ARG A 360 -40.63 -3.20 15.02
CA ARG A 360 -39.18 -3.13 15.30
C ARG A 360 -38.39 -2.67 14.09
N ALA A 361 -38.74 -3.10 12.88
CA ALA A 361 -38.08 -2.69 11.66
C ALA A 361 -38.31 -1.19 11.38
N PHE A 362 -39.54 -0.72 11.53
CA PHE A 362 -39.91 0.69 11.41
C PHE A 362 -39.17 1.55 12.43
N ASP A 363 -39.11 1.13 13.70
CA ASP A 363 -38.34 1.81 14.75
C ASP A 363 -36.86 1.94 14.39
N ARG A 364 -36.27 0.94 13.73
CA ARG A 364 -34.88 1.00 13.24
C ARG A 364 -34.71 1.96 12.07
N VAL A 365 -35.67 2.03 11.15
CA VAL A 365 -35.67 3.04 10.08
C VAL A 365 -35.74 4.44 10.68
N VAL A 366 -36.67 4.68 11.61
CA VAL A 366 -36.82 5.97 12.31
C VAL A 366 -35.57 6.30 13.15
N MET A 367 -34.96 5.31 13.79
CA MET A 367 -33.71 5.51 14.53
C MET A 367 -32.60 6.08 13.63
N VAL A 368 -32.45 5.56 12.41
CA VAL A 368 -31.39 5.98 11.47
C VAL A 368 -31.74 7.29 10.77
N PHE A 369 -32.94 7.40 10.19
CA PHE A 369 -33.33 8.55 9.36
C PHE A 369 -33.96 9.69 10.16
N GLY A 370 -34.51 9.43 11.34
CA GLY A 370 -35.16 10.43 12.21
C GLY A 370 -34.31 11.68 12.45
N PRO A 371 -33.02 11.56 12.83
CA PRO A 371 -32.14 12.74 12.98
C PRO A 371 -32.02 13.62 11.72
N LEU A 372 -32.29 13.06 10.54
CA LEU A 372 -32.23 13.75 9.26
C LEU A 372 -33.58 14.33 8.84
N VAL A 373 -34.71 13.69 9.15
CA VAL A 373 -36.04 14.08 8.66
C VAL A 373 -36.91 14.77 9.70
N GLU A 374 -36.60 14.63 10.99
CA GLU A 374 -37.37 15.25 12.05
C GLU A 374 -37.04 16.75 12.19
N PRO A 375 -38.06 17.61 12.35
CA PRO A 375 -37.85 19.02 12.63
C PRO A 375 -37.15 19.16 13.99
N PRO A 376 -36.20 20.11 14.14
CA PRO A 376 -35.47 20.31 15.39
C PRO A 376 -36.36 20.89 16.52
N GLY A 377 -37.56 21.35 16.18
CA GLY A 377 -38.59 21.86 17.08
C GLY A 377 -39.86 22.22 16.30
N SER A 378 -40.93 22.57 17.01
CA SER A 378 -42.30 22.61 16.46
C SER A 378 -42.64 23.79 15.51
N ILE A 379 -41.63 24.46 14.99
CA ILE A 379 -41.79 25.71 14.22
C ILE A 379 -40.87 25.73 12.99
N LEU A 380 -39.79 24.94 13.00
CA LEU A 380 -38.76 24.98 11.97
C LEU A 380 -38.83 23.72 11.11
N PRO A 381 -38.70 23.85 9.77
CA PRO A 381 -38.57 22.69 8.92
C PRO A 381 -37.29 21.90 9.27
N PRO A 382 -37.24 20.61 8.93
CA PRO A 382 -36.04 19.79 9.18
C PRO A 382 -34.80 20.29 8.43
N TRP A 383 -34.99 21.04 7.33
CA TRP A 383 -33.92 21.53 6.47
C TRP A 383 -34.15 22.97 6.04
N ALA A 384 -33.07 23.69 5.77
CA ALA A 384 -33.13 24.99 5.11
C ALA A 384 -33.54 24.84 3.64
N ALA A 385 -34.23 25.83 3.07
CA ALA A 385 -34.67 25.80 1.68
C ALA A 385 -33.51 25.63 0.66
N VAL A 386 -32.32 26.11 1.03
CA VAL A 386 -31.11 26.01 0.20
C VAL A 386 -30.59 24.57 0.06
N ASP A 387 -30.99 23.68 0.97
CA ASP A 387 -30.53 22.29 1.01
C ASP A 387 -31.57 21.32 0.40
N SER A 388 -32.53 21.84 -0.36
CA SER A 388 -33.63 21.05 -0.96
C SER A 388 -33.17 19.84 -1.77
N ASP A 389 -32.10 19.96 -2.55
CA ASP A 389 -31.54 18.81 -3.30
C ASP A 389 -31.03 17.70 -2.38
N SER A 390 -30.36 18.07 -1.28
CA SER A 390 -29.89 17.10 -0.28
C SER A 390 -31.05 16.49 0.50
N ALA A 391 -32.07 17.29 0.83
CA ALA A 391 -33.29 16.81 1.46
C ALA A 391 -34.03 15.80 0.57
N ASN A 392 -34.11 16.04 -0.74
CA ASN A 392 -34.70 15.10 -1.69
C ASN A 392 -33.96 13.76 -1.68
N ILE A 393 -32.62 13.76 -1.70
CA ILE A 393 -31.83 12.53 -1.61
C ILE A 393 -32.15 11.76 -0.32
N ILE A 394 -32.19 12.45 0.82
CA ILE A 394 -32.51 11.83 2.12
C ILE A 394 -33.92 11.22 2.09
N LEU A 395 -34.90 11.97 1.58
CA LEU A 395 -36.29 11.53 1.49
C LEU A 395 -36.47 10.37 0.52
N ASP A 396 -35.79 10.38 -0.62
CA ASP A 396 -35.85 9.30 -1.61
C ASP A 396 -35.42 7.98 -0.96
N HIS A 397 -34.29 7.97 -0.25
CA HIS A 397 -33.81 6.78 0.46
C HIS A 397 -34.70 6.38 1.65
N PHE A 398 -35.23 7.35 2.40
CA PHE A 398 -36.17 7.09 3.49
C PHE A 398 -37.49 6.47 3.00
N VAL A 399 -38.07 6.99 1.93
CA VAL A 399 -39.29 6.44 1.31
C VAL A 399 -39.00 5.10 0.65
N SER A 400 -37.84 4.94 0.02
CA SER A 400 -37.41 3.72 -0.65
C SER A 400 -37.25 2.55 0.33
N ILE A 401 -36.71 2.75 1.53
CA ILE A 401 -36.68 1.70 2.57
C ILE A 401 -38.09 1.38 3.11
N LEU A 402 -38.97 2.37 3.26
CA LEU A 402 -40.36 2.14 3.65
C LEU A 402 -41.12 1.31 2.59
N TYR A 403 -40.93 1.59 1.31
CA TYR A 403 -41.51 0.80 0.23
C TYR A 403 -41.06 -0.67 0.27
N ARG A 404 -39.80 -0.92 0.63
CA ARG A 404 -39.27 -2.26 0.83
C ARG A 404 -39.86 -2.96 2.05
N LEU A 405 -40.04 -2.24 3.16
CA LEU A 405 -40.76 -2.77 4.33
C LEU A 405 -42.19 -3.14 3.99
N HIS A 406 -42.90 -2.29 3.25
CA HIS A 406 -44.25 -2.58 2.78
C HIS A 406 -44.27 -3.86 1.94
N SER A 407 -43.37 -3.97 0.97
CA SER A 407 -43.26 -5.15 0.11
C SER A 407 -42.92 -6.42 0.91
N LEU A 408 -42.10 -6.30 1.96
CA LEU A 408 -41.65 -7.40 2.78
C LEU A 408 -42.72 -7.89 3.77
N TYR A 409 -43.44 -6.98 4.43
CA TYR A 409 -44.37 -7.31 5.52
C TYR A 409 -45.85 -7.22 5.11
N ASP A 410 -46.29 -6.08 4.58
CA ASP A 410 -47.71 -5.79 4.38
C ASP A 410 -48.37 -6.72 3.35
N THR A 411 -47.57 -7.32 2.46
CA THR A 411 -48.04 -8.35 1.51
C THR A 411 -48.50 -9.65 2.19
N TYR A 412 -48.11 -9.89 3.45
CA TYR A 412 -48.45 -11.08 4.23
C TYR A 412 -49.38 -10.78 5.41
N LEU A 413 -49.68 -9.50 5.68
CA LEU A 413 -50.59 -9.10 6.74
C LEU A 413 -52.06 -9.16 6.26
N PRO A 414 -52.99 -9.69 7.07
CA PRO A 414 -54.40 -9.69 6.71
C PRO A 414 -55.00 -8.28 6.77
N PRO A 415 -56.11 -8.01 6.05
CA PRO A 415 -56.81 -6.74 6.16
C PRO A 415 -57.20 -6.41 7.61
N GLY A 416 -56.91 -5.18 8.04
CA GLY A 416 -57.17 -4.71 9.41
C GLY A 416 -56.04 -4.94 10.41
N ALA A 417 -54.96 -5.62 10.02
CA ALA A 417 -53.72 -5.68 10.78
C ALA A 417 -53.02 -4.31 10.86
N HIS A 418 -52.17 -4.13 11.86
CA HIS A 418 -51.33 -2.96 12.01
C HIS A 418 -50.20 -2.98 10.96
N ASN A 419 -50.39 -2.21 9.89
CA ASN A 419 -49.51 -2.17 8.72
C ASN A 419 -48.56 -0.97 8.74
N LEU A 420 -47.70 -0.88 7.72
CA LEU A 420 -46.71 0.21 7.61
C LEU A 420 -47.38 1.59 7.52
N GLU A 421 -48.52 1.70 6.83
CA GLU A 421 -49.25 2.96 6.67
C GLU A 421 -49.71 3.51 8.03
N ALA A 422 -50.23 2.64 8.91
CA ALA A 422 -50.63 3.02 10.26
C ALA A 422 -49.45 3.52 11.10
N LEU A 423 -48.28 2.87 10.98
CA LEU A 423 -47.04 3.28 11.64
C LEU A 423 -46.54 4.64 11.13
N MET A 424 -46.51 4.82 9.81
CA MET A 424 -46.08 6.07 9.20
C MET A 424 -47.02 7.24 9.56
N TRP A 425 -48.34 7.00 9.62
CA TRP A 425 -49.29 8.01 10.07
C TRP A 425 -49.08 8.40 11.53
N SER A 426 -48.87 7.42 12.41
CA SER A 426 -48.54 7.66 13.82
C SER A 426 -47.24 8.45 13.97
N TYR A 427 -46.20 8.09 13.21
CA TYR A 427 -44.93 8.80 13.20
C TYR A 427 -45.07 10.23 12.68
N TYR A 428 -45.80 10.43 11.57
CA TYR A 428 -46.07 11.75 11.02
C TYR A 428 -46.74 12.66 12.07
N ALA A 429 -47.85 12.20 12.65
CA ALA A 429 -48.60 12.99 13.63
C ALA A 429 -47.82 13.28 14.92
N SER A 430 -46.91 12.38 15.32
CA SER A 430 -46.20 12.47 16.60
C SER A 430 -44.83 13.15 16.50
N ARG A 431 -44.18 13.15 15.33
CA ARG A 431 -42.79 13.59 15.15
C ARG A 431 -42.59 14.57 13.99
N LEU A 432 -43.27 14.39 12.86
CA LEU A 432 -43.01 15.20 11.66
C LEU A 432 -43.93 16.42 11.52
N SER A 433 -45.17 16.33 12.01
CA SER A 433 -46.18 17.40 11.90
C SER A 433 -46.16 18.38 13.07
N LYS A 434 -45.27 18.16 14.05
CA LYS A 434 -45.05 19.06 15.17
C LYS A 434 -44.10 20.15 14.74
#